data_AF-A0A6M3XNB6-F1
#
_entry.id   AF-A0A6M3XNB6-F1
#
_cell.length_a   1.000
_cell.length_b   1.000
_cell.length_c   1.000
_cell.angle_alpha   90.00
_cell.angle_beta   90.00
_cell.angle_gamma   90.00
#
_symmetry.space_group_name_H-M   'P 1'
#
loop_
_entity.id
_entity.type
_entity.pdbx_description
1 polymer ?
#
loop_
_entity_poly.entity_id
_entity_poly.type
_entity_poly.pdbx_seq_one_letter_code
_entity_poly.pdbx_strand_id
1 'polypeptide(L)'
;IRDWWAFAEVFGIPVRIGKYGANASTDDIDTLINAIGRIASDAGAVIPESMKIEMVETAKGNGGNTLFENMARWCDEQISKAVLGQTMTADNGSSQSQATVHNEVRIDIAKWDARQLESSINEYLIKPYIILNWGVQLRYPKVRIKVPEPEDLKMFVESITPLVDRGLKVSTSEMSDKFGLSTVKDGDETLVPLQSASMLDMPIATNRQHEQRIAINRVMNTAEAEIDALTNEAMSEWEQVADEFMNPIIELANKSASYEQFAAGLPALQEQLGAEQFIAQMAQYMFQLRGLGDNQDG
;
A
#
# COMPACT_ATOMS: atom_id res chain seq x y z
N ILE A 1 16.01 -25.45 -22.04
CA ILE A 1 16.17 -23.98 -21.82
C ILE A 1 17.27 -23.42 -22.72
N ARG A 2 18.53 -23.86 -22.60
CA ARG A 2 19.64 -23.37 -23.44
C ARG A 2 19.34 -23.41 -24.95
N ASP A 3 18.82 -24.52 -25.46
CA ASP A 3 18.51 -24.64 -26.89
C ASP A 3 17.29 -23.81 -27.30
N TRP A 4 16.38 -23.50 -26.36
CA TRP A 4 15.25 -22.61 -26.59
C TRP A 4 15.69 -21.14 -26.64
N TRP A 5 16.67 -20.75 -25.82
CA TRP A 5 17.36 -19.46 -25.93
C TRP A 5 18.16 -19.33 -27.22
N ALA A 6 18.93 -20.35 -27.58
CA ALA A 6 19.66 -20.35 -28.85
C ALA A 6 18.70 -20.24 -30.05
N PHE A 7 17.53 -20.87 -29.96
CA PHE A 7 16.48 -20.73 -30.97
C PHE A 7 15.91 -19.30 -30.98
N ALA A 8 15.58 -18.72 -29.83
CA ALA A 8 15.06 -17.35 -29.74
C ALA A 8 16.05 -16.29 -30.24
N GLU A 9 17.37 -16.51 -30.06
CA GLU A 9 18.43 -15.62 -30.56
C GLU A 9 18.54 -15.64 -32.09
N VAL A 10 18.39 -16.82 -32.70
CA VAL A 10 18.47 -16.99 -34.16
C VAL A 10 17.13 -16.68 -34.84
N PHE A 11 16.02 -16.72 -34.09
CA PHE A 11 14.69 -16.53 -34.62
C PHE A 11 14.48 -15.11 -35.19
N GLY A 12 14.19 -15.03 -36.49
CA GLY A 12 14.02 -13.77 -37.22
C GLY A 12 15.32 -13.25 -37.86
N ILE A 13 16.47 -13.87 -37.59
CA ILE A 13 17.73 -13.56 -38.25
C ILE A 13 17.92 -14.54 -39.42
N PRO A 14 17.97 -14.08 -40.69
CA PRO A 14 18.18 -14.99 -41.82
C PRO A 14 19.58 -15.61 -41.76
N VAL A 15 19.63 -16.90 -42.07
CA VAL A 15 20.91 -17.62 -42.24
C VAL A 15 21.54 -17.10 -43.53
N ARG A 16 22.74 -16.55 -43.41
CA ARG A 16 23.50 -15.97 -44.53
C ARG A 16 24.55 -16.95 -44.97
N ILE A 17 24.50 -17.36 -46.24
CA ILE A 17 25.46 -18.27 -46.83
C ILE A 17 26.22 -17.51 -47.93
N GLY A 18 27.51 -17.30 -47.72
CA GLY A 18 28.41 -16.78 -48.74
C GLY A 18 28.91 -17.92 -49.63
N LYS A 19 28.63 -17.85 -50.94
CA LYS A 19 29.17 -18.79 -51.93
C LYS A 19 30.29 -18.10 -52.71
N TYR A 20 31.45 -18.75 -52.78
CA TYR A 20 32.61 -18.30 -53.56
C TYR A 20 32.95 -19.33 -54.65
N GLY A 21 33.59 -18.88 -55.73
CA GLY A 21 34.04 -19.74 -56.83
C GLY A 21 35.31 -20.53 -56.50
N ALA A 22 35.56 -21.62 -57.22
CA ALA A 22 36.69 -22.54 -56.97
C ALA A 22 38.10 -21.89 -57.09
N ASN A 23 38.22 -20.70 -57.67
CA ASN A 23 39.47 -19.96 -57.85
C ASN A 23 39.60 -18.75 -56.91
N ALA A 24 38.79 -18.63 -55.85
CA ALA A 24 38.85 -17.48 -54.94
C ALA A 24 40.15 -17.48 -54.12
N SER A 25 40.76 -16.30 -53.96
CA SER A 25 41.94 -16.11 -53.11
C SER A 25 41.56 -16.07 -51.62
N THR A 26 42.54 -16.14 -50.72
CA THR A 26 42.29 -15.94 -49.27
C THR A 26 41.79 -14.52 -48.94
N ASP A 27 42.24 -13.50 -49.68
CA ASP A 27 41.81 -12.11 -49.49
C ASP A 27 40.34 -11.90 -49.89
N ASP A 28 39.89 -12.63 -50.91
CA ASP A 28 38.50 -12.69 -51.35
C ASP A 28 37.58 -13.30 -50.28
N ILE A 29 38.05 -14.35 -49.60
CA ILE A 29 37.30 -15.01 -48.51
C ILE A 29 37.18 -14.08 -47.31
N ASP A 30 38.26 -13.37 -46.94
CA ASP A 30 38.25 -12.42 -45.84
C ASP A 30 37.34 -11.22 -46.12
N THR A 31 37.32 -10.75 -47.37
CA THR A 31 36.38 -9.71 -47.82
C THR A 31 34.92 -10.18 -47.69
N LEU A 32 34.64 -11.43 -48.05
CA LEU A 32 33.30 -12.01 -47.93
C LEU A 32 32.86 -12.19 -46.46
N ILE A 33 33.75 -12.63 -45.58
CA ILE A 33 33.49 -12.75 -44.14
C ILE A 33 33.18 -11.37 -43.54
N ASN A 34 33.99 -10.36 -43.88
CA ASN A 34 33.76 -8.98 -43.46
C ASN A 34 32.43 -8.44 -44.00
N ALA A 35 32.07 -8.76 -45.25
CA ALA A 35 30.79 -8.36 -45.83
C ALA A 35 29.60 -9.02 -45.11
N ILE A 36 29.67 -10.32 -44.79
CA ILE A 36 28.61 -11.03 -44.05
C ILE A 36 28.44 -10.45 -42.63
N GLY A 37 29.56 -10.15 -41.96
CA GLY A 37 29.56 -9.51 -40.64
C GLY A 37 28.99 -8.08 -40.68
N ARG A 38 29.33 -7.30 -41.71
CA ARG A 38 28.79 -5.94 -41.90
C ARG A 38 27.30 -5.95 -42.21
N ILE A 39 26.82 -6.82 -43.08
CA ILE A 39 25.37 -6.97 -43.38
C ILE A 39 24.54 -7.25 -42.12
N ALA A 40 25.14 -7.87 -41.09
CA ALA A 40 24.47 -8.08 -39.81
C ALA A 40 24.12 -6.79 -39.07
N SER A 41 24.96 -5.75 -39.21
CA SER A 41 24.88 -4.50 -38.45
C SER A 41 24.52 -3.29 -39.32
N ASP A 42 24.86 -3.32 -40.60
CA ASP A 42 24.71 -2.24 -41.56
C ASP A 42 24.12 -2.84 -42.85
N ALA A 43 22.98 -2.34 -43.30
CA ALA A 43 22.12 -2.98 -44.31
C ALA A 43 22.69 -2.97 -45.74
N GLY A 44 23.99 -2.68 -45.92
CA GLY A 44 24.64 -2.59 -47.21
C GLY A 44 26.05 -3.18 -47.21
N ALA A 45 26.39 -3.92 -48.27
CA ALA A 45 27.75 -4.32 -48.59
C ALA A 45 27.96 -4.35 -50.10
N VAL A 46 29.16 -3.97 -50.55
CA VAL A 46 29.57 -4.05 -51.95
C VAL A 46 30.45 -5.30 -52.10
N ILE A 47 30.05 -6.18 -53.02
CA ILE A 47 30.68 -7.48 -53.21
C ILE A 47 30.84 -7.72 -54.73
N PRO A 48 31.95 -8.33 -55.20
CA PRO A 48 32.12 -8.69 -56.61
C PRO A 48 31.03 -9.64 -57.12
N GLU A 49 30.61 -9.49 -58.39
CA GLU A 49 29.53 -10.28 -59.00
C GLU A 49 29.75 -11.81 -58.97
N SER A 50 31.03 -12.23 -58.89
CA SER A 50 31.42 -13.64 -58.76
C SER A 50 31.10 -14.25 -57.39
N MET A 51 30.82 -13.43 -56.37
CA MET A 51 30.48 -13.88 -55.02
C MET A 51 29.00 -13.59 -54.76
N LYS A 52 28.26 -14.60 -54.31
CA LYS A 52 26.83 -14.49 -54.04
C LYS A 52 26.56 -14.68 -52.57
N ILE A 53 25.77 -13.77 -51.98
CA ILE A 53 25.18 -13.95 -50.66
C ILE A 53 23.73 -14.37 -50.87
N GLU A 54 23.41 -15.55 -50.38
CA GLU A 54 22.03 -16.00 -50.29
C GLU A 54 21.56 -15.87 -48.84
N MET A 55 20.49 -15.10 -48.64
CA MET A 55 19.74 -15.10 -47.39
C MET A 55 18.71 -16.23 -47.47
N VAL A 56 18.95 -17.30 -46.74
CA VAL A 56 17.96 -18.36 -46.58
C VAL A 56 16.99 -17.90 -45.50
N GLU A 57 15.86 -17.36 -45.93
CA GLU A 57 14.74 -17.13 -45.02
C GLU A 57 14.25 -18.48 -44.50
N THR A 58 14.39 -18.72 -43.20
CA THR A 58 13.70 -19.83 -42.56
C THR A 58 12.22 -19.48 -42.62
N ALA A 59 11.42 -20.31 -43.29
CA ALA A 59 10.01 -20.08 -43.54
C ALA A 59 9.33 -19.44 -42.32
N LYS A 60 8.61 -18.34 -42.53
CA LYS A 60 7.84 -17.61 -41.51
C LYS A 60 6.83 -18.56 -40.86
N GLY A 61 7.30 -19.34 -39.89
CA GLY A 61 6.47 -20.20 -39.08
C GLY A 61 5.51 -19.31 -38.30
N ASN A 62 4.23 -19.67 -38.31
CA ASN A 62 3.10 -18.90 -37.79
C ASN A 62 3.12 -18.65 -36.26
N GLY A 63 4.27 -18.79 -35.59
CA GLY A 63 4.47 -18.67 -34.14
C GLY A 63 5.57 -17.70 -33.72
N GLY A 64 6.14 -16.92 -34.65
CA GLY A 64 7.20 -15.97 -34.32
C GLY A 64 6.78 -14.82 -33.42
N ASN A 65 5.53 -14.38 -33.54
CA ASN A 65 4.99 -13.29 -32.74
C ASN A 65 4.85 -13.69 -31.25
N THR A 66 4.51 -14.95 -30.98
CA THR A 66 4.26 -15.43 -29.61
C THR A 66 5.49 -16.06 -28.96
N LEU A 67 6.57 -16.34 -29.72
CA LEU A 67 7.76 -17.00 -29.18
C LEU A 67 8.40 -16.21 -28.03
N PHE A 68 8.62 -14.91 -28.23
CA PHE A 68 9.25 -14.05 -27.22
C PHE A 68 8.35 -13.82 -26.01
N GLU A 69 7.04 -13.62 -26.23
CA GLU A 69 6.07 -13.47 -25.15
C GLU A 69 5.98 -14.75 -24.30
N ASN A 70 5.88 -15.91 -24.93
CA ASN A 70 5.81 -17.20 -24.25
C ASN A 70 7.08 -17.47 -23.42
N MET A 71 8.24 -17.07 -23.93
CA MET A 71 9.50 -17.19 -23.21
C MET A 71 9.51 -16.28 -21.98
N ALA A 72 9.10 -15.02 -22.14
CA ALA A 72 9.04 -14.07 -21.03
C ALA A 72 8.07 -14.55 -19.94
N ARG A 73 6.85 -14.97 -20.33
CA ARG A 73 5.85 -15.55 -19.41
C ARG A 73 6.38 -16.78 -18.69
N TRP A 74 7.04 -17.70 -19.41
CA TRP A 74 7.60 -18.89 -18.78
C TRP A 74 8.65 -18.55 -17.72
N CYS A 75 9.56 -17.62 -18.02
CA CYS A 75 10.55 -17.15 -17.06
C CYS A 75 9.89 -16.51 -15.83
N ASP A 76 8.89 -15.66 -16.04
CA ASP A 76 8.14 -15.00 -14.98
C ASP A 76 7.44 -16.02 -14.07
N GLU A 77 6.77 -17.02 -14.65
CA GLU A 77 6.16 -18.12 -13.92
C GLU A 77 7.18 -18.92 -13.08
N GLN A 78 8.39 -19.17 -13.61
CA GLN A 78 9.42 -19.88 -12.84
C GLN A 78 9.96 -19.03 -11.68
N ILE A 79 10.14 -17.72 -11.90
CA ILE A 79 10.59 -16.79 -10.85
C ILE A 79 9.55 -16.69 -9.74
N SER A 80 8.27 -16.58 -10.11
CA SER A 80 7.15 -16.58 -9.15
C SER A 80 7.11 -17.88 -8.33
N LYS A 81 7.34 -19.06 -8.92
CA LYS A 81 7.46 -20.33 -8.17
C LYS A 81 8.67 -20.33 -7.24
N ALA A 82 9.80 -19.79 -7.69
CA ALA A 82 11.04 -19.81 -6.91
C ALA A 82 10.97 -18.87 -5.70
N VAL A 83 10.36 -17.70 -5.85
CA VAL A 83 10.31 -16.65 -4.80
C VAL A 83 9.07 -16.80 -3.92
N LEU A 84 7.88 -16.90 -4.54
CA LEU A 84 6.60 -16.93 -3.83
C LEU A 84 6.11 -18.36 -3.53
N GLY A 85 6.72 -19.38 -4.16
CA GLY A 85 6.27 -20.77 -4.05
C GLY A 85 5.05 -21.10 -4.92
N GLN A 86 4.56 -20.16 -5.71
CA GLN A 86 3.32 -20.30 -6.49
C GLN A 86 3.21 -19.29 -7.64
N THR A 87 2.32 -19.54 -8.59
CA THR A 87 2.07 -18.65 -9.74
C THR A 87 0.65 -18.12 -9.82
N MET A 88 -0.35 -18.87 -9.33
CA MET A 88 -1.73 -18.59 -9.69
C MET A 88 -2.27 -17.32 -9.06
N THR A 89 -1.97 -16.96 -7.81
CA THR A 89 -2.48 -15.67 -7.27
C THR A 89 -1.84 -14.44 -7.90
N ALA A 90 -0.70 -14.58 -8.57
CA ALA A 90 -0.03 -13.47 -9.26
C ALA A 90 -0.56 -13.31 -10.69
N ASP A 91 -0.75 -14.42 -11.42
CA ASP A 91 -1.01 -14.38 -12.87
C ASP A 91 -2.47 -14.58 -13.27
N ASN A 92 -3.28 -15.26 -12.45
CA ASN A 92 -4.67 -15.60 -12.79
C ASN A 92 -5.59 -15.39 -11.58
N GLY A 93 -6.61 -14.53 -11.72
CA GLY A 93 -7.67 -14.38 -10.72
C GLY A 93 -8.40 -15.70 -10.48
N SER A 94 -7.88 -16.52 -9.57
CA SER A 94 -8.34 -17.87 -9.31
C SER A 94 -9.33 -17.93 -8.14
N SER A 95 -10.05 -19.06 -8.05
CA SER A 95 -11.06 -19.33 -7.03
C SER A 95 -10.51 -19.14 -5.62
N GLN A 96 -11.35 -18.66 -4.70
CA GLN A 96 -11.00 -18.39 -3.29
C GLN A 96 -10.27 -19.56 -2.61
N SER A 97 -10.64 -20.80 -2.91
CA SER A 97 -9.99 -21.99 -2.34
C SER A 97 -8.53 -22.15 -2.74
N GLN A 98 -8.15 -21.74 -3.95
CA GLN A 98 -6.76 -21.76 -4.40
C GLN A 98 -5.97 -20.62 -3.76
N ALA A 99 -6.57 -19.43 -3.65
CA ALA A 99 -5.94 -18.30 -2.96
C ALA A 99 -5.61 -18.61 -1.49
N THR A 100 -6.47 -19.33 -0.77
CA THR A 100 -6.21 -19.77 0.61
C THR A 100 -4.99 -20.68 0.71
N VAL A 101 -4.94 -21.75 -0.09
CA VAL A 101 -3.80 -22.70 -0.11
C VAL A 101 -2.49 -21.99 -0.46
N HIS A 102 -2.55 -21.05 -1.39
CA HIS A 102 -1.40 -20.27 -1.80
C HIS A 102 -0.89 -19.30 -0.73
N ASN A 103 -1.81 -18.71 0.05
CA ASN A 103 -1.44 -17.89 1.19
C ASN A 103 -0.78 -18.72 2.30
N GLU A 104 -1.20 -19.97 2.52
CA GLU A 104 -0.53 -20.89 3.45
C GLU A 104 0.93 -21.14 3.04
N VAL A 105 1.19 -21.43 1.76
CA VAL A 105 2.57 -21.61 1.25
C VAL A 105 3.41 -20.35 1.46
N ARG A 106 2.85 -19.17 1.18
CA ARG A 106 3.53 -17.89 1.41
C ARG A 106 3.89 -17.69 2.87
N ILE A 107 2.98 -18.02 3.79
CA ILE A 107 3.19 -17.91 5.23
C ILE A 107 4.25 -18.92 5.70
N ASP A 108 4.27 -20.13 5.15
CA ASP A 108 5.30 -21.12 5.48
C ASP A 108 6.70 -20.68 5.07
N ILE A 109 6.84 -20.07 3.88
CA ILE A 109 8.10 -19.45 3.44
C ILE A 109 8.48 -18.30 4.39
N ALA A 110 7.53 -17.42 4.72
CA ALA A 110 7.77 -16.30 5.65
C ALA A 110 8.18 -16.78 7.06
N LYS A 111 7.58 -17.86 7.56
CA LYS A 111 7.96 -18.50 8.83
C LYS A 111 9.36 -19.08 8.77
N TRP A 112 9.74 -19.68 7.64
CA TRP A 112 11.08 -20.22 7.46
C TRP A 112 12.13 -19.10 7.41
N ASP A 113 11.86 -18.02 6.69
CA ASP A 113 12.71 -16.82 6.65
C ASP A 113 12.84 -16.18 8.03
N ALA A 114 11.73 -16.04 8.76
CA ALA A 114 11.74 -15.56 10.14
C ALA A 114 12.62 -16.42 11.04
N ARG A 115 12.54 -17.77 10.92
CA ARG A 115 13.41 -18.68 11.69
C ARG A 115 14.88 -18.54 11.33
N GLN A 116 15.22 -18.34 10.05
CA GLN A 116 16.61 -18.09 9.64
C GLN A 116 17.15 -16.79 10.24
N LEU A 117 16.35 -15.72 10.21
CA LEU A 117 16.71 -14.44 10.82
C LEU A 117 16.83 -14.55 12.34
N GLU A 118 15.88 -15.21 13.00
CA GLU A 118 15.95 -15.51 14.44
C GLU A 118 17.26 -16.22 14.79
N SER A 119 17.63 -17.27 14.04
CA SER A 119 18.86 -18.02 14.31
C SER A 119 20.09 -17.14 14.16
N SER A 120 20.12 -16.29 13.13
CA SER A 120 21.24 -15.40 12.85
C SER A 120 21.36 -14.33 13.94
N ILE A 121 20.26 -13.69 14.33
CA ILE A 121 20.23 -12.67 15.38
C ILE A 121 20.61 -13.27 16.74
N ASN A 122 20.05 -14.44 17.07
CA ASN A 122 20.33 -15.10 18.35
C ASN A 122 21.80 -15.51 18.49
N GLU A 123 22.42 -16.04 17.42
CA GLU A 123 23.80 -16.52 17.45
C GLU A 123 24.83 -15.39 17.28
N TYR A 124 24.58 -14.42 16.39
CA TYR A 124 25.58 -13.41 16.03
C TYR A 124 25.39 -12.04 16.71
N LEU A 125 24.21 -11.74 17.23
CA LEU A 125 23.96 -10.47 17.93
C LEU A 125 23.78 -10.70 19.44
N ILE A 126 22.79 -11.49 19.83
CA ILE A 126 22.36 -11.60 21.23
C ILE A 126 23.42 -12.28 22.09
N LYS A 127 23.89 -13.45 21.65
CA LYS A 127 24.85 -14.25 22.41
C LYS A 127 26.19 -13.50 22.59
N PRO A 128 26.82 -12.90 21.56
CA PRO A 128 28.03 -12.10 21.75
C PRO A 128 27.81 -10.87 22.63
N TYR A 129 26.68 -10.17 22.45
CA TYR A 129 26.34 -9.01 23.29
C TYR A 129 26.27 -9.38 24.77
N ILE A 130 25.66 -10.52 25.10
CA ILE A 130 25.54 -10.96 26.49
C ILE A 130 26.88 -11.43 27.05
N ILE A 131 27.67 -12.14 26.25
CA ILE A 131 29.01 -12.57 26.65
C ILE A 131 29.90 -11.36 26.98
N LEU A 132 29.81 -10.29 26.18
CA LEU A 132 30.60 -9.08 26.40
C LEU A 132 30.22 -8.33 27.67
N ASN A 133 28.93 -8.27 28.01
CA ASN A 133 28.42 -7.47 29.13
C ASN A 133 28.32 -8.24 30.45
N TRP A 134 27.96 -9.53 30.42
CA TRP A 134 27.68 -10.36 31.60
C TRP A 134 28.47 -11.67 31.65
N GLY A 135 29.36 -11.92 30.69
CA GLY A 135 30.14 -13.15 30.62
C GLY A 135 29.35 -14.35 30.07
N VAL A 136 29.99 -15.52 30.09
CA VAL A 136 29.42 -16.76 29.56
C VAL A 136 28.30 -17.27 30.47
N GLN A 137 27.13 -17.57 29.89
CA GLN A 137 25.95 -18.06 30.60
C GLN A 137 25.54 -19.45 30.09
N LEU A 138 24.86 -20.23 30.94
CA LEU A 138 24.35 -21.55 30.56
C LEU A 138 23.15 -21.45 29.59
N ARG A 139 22.38 -20.36 29.66
CA ARG A 139 21.19 -20.10 28.83
C ARG A 139 21.14 -18.63 28.43
N TYR A 140 20.96 -18.39 27.14
CA TYR A 140 20.80 -17.04 26.59
C TYR A 140 19.32 -16.78 26.27
N PRO A 141 18.83 -15.53 26.44
CA PRO A 141 17.53 -15.11 25.93
C PRO A 141 17.50 -15.26 24.40
N LYS A 142 16.30 -15.52 23.86
CA LYS A 142 16.08 -15.70 22.43
C LYS A 142 15.02 -14.73 21.94
N VAL A 143 15.33 -14.03 20.86
CA VAL A 143 14.34 -13.27 20.08
C VAL A 143 13.59 -14.24 19.18
N ARG A 144 12.27 -14.04 19.15
CA ARG A 144 11.29 -14.76 18.34
C ARG A 144 10.52 -13.73 17.51
N ILE A 145 10.53 -13.87 16.20
CA ILE A 145 9.76 -13.07 15.26
C ILE A 145 8.40 -13.75 15.08
N LYS A 146 7.34 -13.06 15.47
CA LYS A 146 5.98 -13.56 15.25
C LYS A 146 5.54 -13.17 13.83
N VAL A 147 5.31 -14.17 12.99
CA VAL A 147 4.67 -13.96 11.68
C VAL A 147 3.15 -13.96 11.91
N PRO A 148 2.43 -12.86 11.63
CA PRO A 148 0.99 -12.81 11.82
C PRO A 148 0.31 -13.73 10.79
N GLU A 149 -0.47 -14.68 11.28
CA GLU A 149 -1.30 -15.53 10.44
C GLU A 149 -2.69 -14.87 10.32
N PRO A 150 -3.26 -14.78 9.11
CA PRO A 150 -4.63 -14.32 8.94
C PRO A 150 -5.56 -15.41 9.49
N GLU A 151 -5.90 -15.29 10.76
CA GLU A 151 -6.89 -16.14 11.41
C GLU A 151 -8.31 -15.65 11.01
N ASP A 152 -9.19 -16.57 10.65
CA ASP A 152 -10.61 -16.25 10.49
C ASP A 152 -11.24 -16.07 11.88
N LEU A 153 -11.23 -14.83 12.33
CA LEU A 153 -11.76 -14.42 13.63
C LEU A 153 -13.24 -14.81 13.80
N LYS A 154 -14.01 -14.90 12.72
CA LYS A 154 -15.41 -15.31 12.78
C LYS A 154 -15.52 -16.79 13.14
N MET A 155 -14.78 -17.64 12.44
CA MET A 155 -14.70 -19.08 12.75
C MET A 155 -14.20 -19.32 14.18
N PHE A 156 -13.24 -18.52 14.63
CA PHE A 156 -12.73 -18.58 16.00
C PHE A 156 -13.82 -18.29 17.04
N VAL A 157 -14.58 -17.19 16.88
CA VAL A 157 -15.72 -16.86 17.77
C VAL A 157 -16.76 -17.96 17.74
N GLU A 158 -17.18 -18.41 16.55
CA GLU A 158 -18.20 -19.46 16.40
C GLU A 158 -17.80 -20.78 17.08
N SER A 159 -16.49 -21.10 17.09
CA SER A 159 -15.97 -22.28 17.77
C SER A 159 -15.86 -22.12 19.30
N ILE A 160 -15.59 -20.91 19.79
CA ILE A 160 -15.38 -20.62 21.21
C ILE A 160 -16.68 -20.42 21.97
N THR A 161 -17.68 -19.76 21.37
CA THR A 161 -18.98 -19.52 22.01
C THR A 161 -19.58 -20.80 22.65
N PRO A 162 -19.71 -21.94 21.94
CA PRO A 162 -20.28 -23.16 22.53
C PRO A 162 -19.40 -23.83 23.60
N LEU A 163 -18.10 -23.50 23.65
CA LEU A 163 -17.19 -23.97 24.68
C LEU A 163 -17.28 -23.11 25.94
N VAL A 164 -17.40 -21.80 25.78
CA VAL A 164 -17.64 -20.84 26.86
C VAL A 164 -18.99 -21.11 27.53
N ASP A 165 -20.04 -21.35 26.74
CA ASP A 165 -21.36 -21.74 27.24
C ASP A 165 -21.32 -23.06 28.03
N ARG A 166 -20.38 -23.96 27.70
CA ARG A 166 -20.13 -25.22 28.42
C ARG A 166 -19.20 -25.09 29.61
N GLY A 167 -18.75 -23.87 29.92
CA GLY A 167 -17.95 -23.57 31.12
C GLY A 167 -16.45 -23.44 30.89
N LEU A 168 -15.98 -23.34 29.64
CA LEU A 168 -14.58 -22.97 29.36
C LEU A 168 -14.33 -21.53 29.82
N LYS A 169 -13.45 -21.36 30.80
CA LYS A 169 -13.01 -20.04 31.27
C LYS A 169 -11.90 -19.54 30.34
N VAL A 170 -12.22 -18.54 29.52
CA VAL A 170 -11.26 -17.86 28.64
C VAL A 170 -10.91 -16.52 29.28
N SER A 171 -9.62 -16.16 29.29
CA SER A 171 -9.21 -14.85 29.81
C SER A 171 -9.57 -13.75 28.81
N THR A 172 -10.06 -12.62 29.33
CA THR A 172 -10.36 -11.45 28.50
C THR A 172 -9.10 -10.87 27.86
N SER A 173 -7.95 -10.94 28.54
CA SER A 173 -6.67 -10.51 27.98
C SER A 173 -6.24 -11.34 26.78
N GLU A 174 -6.36 -12.67 26.82
CA GLU A 174 -5.98 -13.51 25.68
C GLU A 174 -6.91 -13.33 24.48
N MET A 175 -8.20 -13.08 24.71
CA MET A 175 -9.12 -12.70 23.63
C MET A 175 -8.72 -11.35 23.04
N SER A 176 -8.57 -10.30 23.86
CA SER A 176 -8.14 -8.98 23.39
C SER A 176 -6.85 -9.04 22.58
N ASP A 177 -5.83 -9.76 23.07
CA ASP A 177 -4.57 -9.96 22.35
C ASP A 177 -4.74 -10.68 21.00
N LYS A 178 -5.64 -11.68 20.95
CA LYS A 178 -5.97 -12.40 19.72
C LYS A 178 -6.68 -11.53 18.69
N PHE A 179 -7.55 -10.62 19.13
CA PHE A 179 -8.23 -9.65 18.26
C PHE A 179 -7.38 -8.38 17.98
N GLY A 180 -6.19 -8.26 18.57
CA GLY A 180 -5.36 -7.05 18.49
C GLY A 180 -6.00 -5.84 19.18
N LEU A 181 -6.97 -6.06 20.06
CA LEU A 181 -7.62 -5.03 20.84
C LEU A 181 -6.81 -4.79 22.12
N SER A 182 -6.60 -3.53 22.47
CA SER A 182 -6.02 -3.20 23.77
C SER A 182 -7.01 -3.53 24.87
N THR A 183 -6.54 -4.08 25.99
CA THR A 183 -7.38 -4.23 27.18
C THR A 183 -7.81 -2.85 27.66
N VAL A 184 -9.12 -2.67 27.86
CA VAL A 184 -9.72 -1.43 28.38
C VAL A 184 -9.00 -1.05 29.67
N LYS A 185 -8.43 0.17 29.71
CA LYS A 185 -7.92 0.75 30.96
C LYS A 185 -9.08 1.40 31.72
N ASP A 186 -8.95 1.48 33.04
CA ASP A 186 -9.93 2.12 33.90
C ASP A 186 -10.03 3.61 33.53
N GLY A 187 -11.09 3.99 32.78
CA GLY A 187 -11.30 5.33 32.24
C GLY A 187 -11.39 5.47 30.71
N ASP A 188 -11.16 4.39 29.93
CA ASP A 188 -11.36 4.44 28.47
C ASP A 188 -12.86 4.34 28.10
N GLU A 189 -13.32 5.15 27.15
CA GLU A 189 -14.69 5.06 26.63
C GLU A 189 -14.91 3.72 25.91
N THR A 190 -15.77 2.86 26.46
CA THR A 190 -16.08 1.55 25.88
C THR A 190 -17.40 1.55 25.12
N LEU A 191 -17.42 0.86 23.97
CA LEU A 191 -18.66 0.52 23.29
C LEU A 191 -19.48 -0.46 24.15
N VAL A 192 -20.66 -0.01 24.60
CA VAL A 192 -21.58 -0.85 25.38
C VAL A 192 -22.61 -1.55 24.48
N PRO A 193 -23.05 -2.77 24.83
CA PRO A 193 -24.15 -3.42 24.13
C PRO A 193 -25.40 -2.53 24.11
N LEU A 194 -26.08 -2.47 22.97
CA LEU A 194 -27.37 -1.77 22.80
C LEU A 194 -28.43 -2.19 23.85
N GLN A 195 -28.33 -3.43 24.37
CA GLN A 195 -29.23 -3.94 25.40
C GLN A 195 -28.92 -3.41 26.81
N SER A 196 -27.65 -3.11 27.12
CA SER A 196 -27.23 -2.51 28.39
C SER A 196 -27.46 -1.00 28.45
N ALA A 197 -27.60 -0.32 27.30
CA ALA A 197 -27.99 1.09 27.23
C ALA A 197 -29.41 1.33 27.80
N SER A 198 -30.25 0.30 27.92
CA SER A 198 -31.63 0.42 28.43
C SER A 198 -31.74 0.34 29.96
N MET A 199 -30.66 0.13 30.70
CA MET A 199 -30.69 -0.03 32.16
C MET A 199 -30.02 1.11 32.95
N LEU A 200 -29.48 2.12 32.28
CA LEU A 200 -28.91 3.29 32.92
C LEU A 200 -29.92 4.45 32.85
N ASP A 201 -30.51 4.71 34.01
CA ASP A 201 -31.19 5.93 34.44
C ASP A 201 -32.44 6.37 33.65
N MET A 202 -33.60 5.80 34.01
CA MET A 202 -34.88 6.47 33.78
C MET A 202 -35.30 7.22 35.05
N PRO A 203 -35.21 8.56 35.10
CA PRO A 203 -35.91 9.31 36.14
C PRO A 203 -37.42 9.15 35.91
N ILE A 204 -38.13 8.68 36.93
CA ILE A 204 -39.59 8.64 36.96
C ILE A 204 -40.08 10.09 37.00
N ALA A 205 -40.41 10.66 35.84
CA ALA A 205 -41.02 11.98 35.75
C ALA A 205 -42.39 11.89 35.07
N THR A 206 -43.40 12.16 35.90
CA THR A 206 -44.82 12.28 35.59
C THR A 206 -45.14 13.41 34.60
N ASN A 207 -45.87 13.09 33.53
CA ASN A 207 -46.84 13.90 32.77
C ASN A 207 -46.65 15.45 32.73
N ARG A 208 -46.42 16.01 31.54
CA ARG A 208 -47.42 16.77 30.73
C ARG A 208 -46.80 17.51 29.53
N GLN A 209 -47.34 17.16 28.35
CA GLN A 209 -47.72 18.05 27.22
C GLN A 209 -46.63 18.67 26.31
N HIS A 210 -46.82 18.38 25.00
CA HIS A 210 -46.29 19.04 23.78
C HIS A 210 -44.79 18.87 23.49
N GLU A 211 -44.32 18.31 22.37
CA GLU A 211 -44.91 18.04 21.05
C GLU A 211 -44.50 16.65 20.52
N GLN A 212 -45.38 16.06 19.70
CA GLN A 212 -45.15 14.79 19.02
C GLN A 212 -43.96 14.90 18.05
N ARG A 213 -42.81 14.35 18.43
CA ARG A 213 -41.77 14.02 17.43
C ARG A 213 -42.06 12.64 16.88
N ILE A 214 -42.64 12.64 15.69
CA ILE A 214 -42.88 11.48 14.83
C ILE A 214 -41.55 10.77 14.59
N ALA A 215 -41.59 9.44 14.66
CA ALA A 215 -40.46 8.56 14.41
C ALA A 215 -39.75 8.89 13.09
N ILE A 216 -38.45 9.19 13.16
CA ILE A 216 -37.59 9.32 11.98
C ILE A 216 -36.83 8.01 11.82
N ASN A 217 -37.51 7.05 11.21
CA ASN A 217 -36.81 5.96 10.54
C ASN A 217 -36.63 6.40 9.08
N ARG A 218 -35.38 6.36 8.60
CA ARG A 218 -34.93 6.71 7.24
C ARG A 218 -34.79 8.20 6.93
N VAL A 219 -33.60 8.74 7.18
CA VAL A 219 -33.08 9.88 6.40
C VAL A 219 -31.65 9.53 6.05
N MET A 220 -31.39 9.35 4.74
CA MET A 220 -30.05 9.54 4.22
C MET A 220 -29.65 10.95 4.63
N ASN A 221 -28.59 11.11 5.42
CA ASN A 221 -28.02 12.43 5.64
C ASN A 221 -27.76 13.02 4.24
N THR A 222 -28.52 14.04 3.88
CA THR A 222 -28.27 14.78 2.65
C THR A 222 -26.93 15.50 2.86
N ALA A 223 -26.13 15.63 1.80
CA ALA A 223 -24.85 16.31 1.86
C ALA A 223 -24.97 17.70 2.52
N GLU A 224 -26.11 18.38 2.36
CA GLU A 224 -26.45 19.64 3.02
C GLU A 224 -26.48 19.55 4.55
N ALA A 225 -27.02 18.47 5.13
CA ALA A 225 -27.10 18.31 6.59
C ALA A 225 -25.73 17.98 7.21
N GLU A 226 -24.86 17.28 6.49
CA GLU A 226 -23.46 17.05 6.90
C GLU A 226 -22.61 18.31 6.75
N ILE A 227 -22.82 19.07 5.68
CA ILE A 227 -22.21 20.38 5.50
C ILE A 227 -22.64 21.31 6.63
N ASP A 228 -23.94 21.43 6.93
CA ASP A 228 -24.45 22.29 8.00
C ASP A 228 -23.90 21.89 9.38
N ALA A 229 -23.77 20.60 9.66
CA ALA A 229 -23.17 20.13 10.92
C ALA A 229 -21.68 20.53 11.02
N LEU A 230 -20.90 20.31 9.95
CA LEU A 230 -19.49 20.68 9.89
C LEU A 230 -19.30 22.20 9.93
N THR A 231 -20.20 22.96 9.30
CA THR A 231 -20.15 24.42 9.32
C THR A 231 -20.45 24.95 10.73
N ASN A 232 -21.41 24.36 11.45
CA ASN A 232 -21.73 24.77 12.81
C ASN A 232 -20.62 24.43 13.82
N GLU A 233 -19.96 23.28 13.66
CA GLU A 233 -18.78 22.90 14.46
C GLU A 233 -17.60 23.85 14.17
N ALA A 234 -17.31 24.10 12.89
CA ALA A 234 -16.29 25.04 12.48
C ALA A 234 -16.56 26.47 12.96
N MET A 235 -17.82 26.93 12.92
CA MET A 235 -18.22 28.25 13.42
C MET A 235 -18.05 28.38 14.93
N SER A 236 -18.28 27.31 15.70
CA SER A 236 -18.08 27.30 17.16
C SER A 236 -16.61 27.38 17.55
N GLU A 237 -15.71 26.72 16.81
CA GLU A 237 -14.26 26.84 17.02
C GLU A 237 -13.73 28.19 16.50
N TRP A 238 -14.30 28.67 15.40
CA TRP A 238 -13.96 29.97 14.82
C TRP A 238 -14.28 31.12 15.77
N GLU A 239 -15.41 31.06 16.50
CA GLU A 239 -15.78 32.08 17.49
C GLU A 239 -14.74 32.16 18.64
N GLN A 240 -14.18 31.03 19.09
CA GLN A 240 -13.18 31.01 20.17
C GLN A 240 -11.82 31.59 19.75
N VAL A 241 -11.40 31.38 18.49
CA VAL A 241 -10.13 31.89 17.96
C VAL A 241 -10.25 33.32 17.43
N ALA A 242 -11.43 33.68 16.91
CA ALA A 242 -11.71 35.01 16.38
C ALA A 242 -11.64 36.08 17.47
N ASP A 243 -12.10 35.78 18.69
CA ASP A 243 -12.01 36.71 19.82
C ASP A 243 -10.55 37.06 20.15
N GLU A 244 -9.63 36.11 20.13
CA GLU A 244 -8.21 36.34 20.42
C GLU A 244 -7.53 37.21 19.34
N PHE A 245 -7.96 37.09 18.08
CA PHE A 245 -7.48 37.93 16.97
C PHE A 245 -8.15 39.31 16.92
N MET A 246 -9.45 39.39 17.22
CA MET A 246 -10.26 40.60 17.12
C MET A 246 -10.10 41.51 18.34
N ASN A 247 -9.92 40.97 19.55
CA ASN A 247 -9.80 41.76 20.78
C ASN A 247 -8.66 42.80 20.71
N PRO A 248 -7.45 42.47 20.22
CA PRO A 248 -6.38 43.46 20.04
C PRO A 248 -6.74 44.58 19.05
N ILE A 249 -7.47 44.25 17.97
CA ILE A 249 -7.91 45.21 16.95
C ILE A 249 -8.98 46.14 17.52
N ILE A 250 -9.93 45.59 18.27
CA ILE A 250 -10.99 46.34 18.96
C ILE A 250 -10.39 47.24 20.05
N GLU A 251 -9.39 46.76 20.79
CA GLU A 251 -8.66 47.58 21.77
C GLU A 251 -7.90 48.73 21.12
N LEU A 252 -7.24 48.52 19.98
CA LEU A 252 -6.56 49.59 19.26
C LEU A 252 -7.57 50.61 18.72
N ALA A 253 -8.71 50.14 18.20
CA ALA A 253 -9.81 50.99 17.76
C ALA A 253 -10.35 51.87 18.90
N ASN A 254 -10.54 51.29 20.09
CA ASN A 254 -11.01 52.01 21.28
C ASN A 254 -9.98 53.01 21.84
N LYS A 255 -8.68 52.76 21.64
CA LYS A 255 -7.58 53.67 22.08
C LYS A 255 -7.32 54.80 21.07
N SER A 256 -7.64 54.60 19.79
CA SER A 256 -7.43 55.60 18.73
C SER A 256 -8.57 56.61 18.65
N ALA A 257 -8.25 57.90 18.69
CA ALA A 257 -9.25 58.98 18.59
C ALA A 257 -9.53 59.41 17.13
N SER A 258 -8.77 58.91 16.15
CA SER A 258 -8.95 59.22 14.74
C SER A 258 -8.60 58.05 13.81
N TYR A 259 -9.23 58.03 12.64
CA TYR A 259 -9.02 57.00 11.61
C TYR A 259 -7.55 56.88 11.18
N GLU A 260 -6.83 58.00 11.07
CA GLU A 260 -5.43 58.03 10.67
C GLU A 260 -4.50 57.42 11.74
N GLN A 261 -4.80 57.61 13.03
CA GLN A 261 -4.05 56.97 14.12
C GLN A 261 -4.32 55.47 14.22
N PHE A 262 -5.56 55.05 13.95
CA PHE A 262 -5.91 53.63 13.85
C PHE A 262 -5.16 52.95 12.70
N ALA A 263 -5.20 53.55 11.51
CA ALA A 263 -4.55 53.02 10.31
C ALA A 263 -3.03 52.93 10.45
N ALA A 264 -2.40 53.88 11.15
CA ALA A 264 -0.96 53.87 11.41
C ALA A 264 -0.53 52.82 12.46
N GLY A 265 -1.45 52.39 13.34
CA GLY A 265 -1.19 51.38 14.39
C GLY A 265 -1.36 49.92 13.92
N LEU A 266 -2.11 49.69 12.84
CA LEU A 266 -2.36 48.35 12.29
C LEU A 266 -1.09 47.58 11.86
N PRO A 267 -0.07 48.19 11.22
CA PRO A 267 1.14 47.48 10.80
C PRO A 267 1.95 46.91 11.97
N ALA A 268 2.01 47.62 13.10
CA ALA A 268 2.70 47.15 14.31
C ALA A 268 1.95 45.99 14.99
N LEU A 269 0.62 45.98 14.87
CA LEU A 269 -0.23 44.94 15.44
C LEU A 269 -0.21 43.67 14.55
N GLN A 270 -0.03 43.83 13.23
CA GLN A 270 0.19 42.74 12.28
C GLN A 270 1.47 41.93 12.58
N GLU A 271 2.53 42.56 13.12
CA GLU A 271 3.75 41.84 13.53
C GLU A 271 3.56 41.00 14.81
N GLN A 272 2.61 41.36 15.67
CA GLN A 272 2.29 40.61 16.90
C GLN A 272 1.22 39.55 16.70
N LEU A 273 0.24 39.81 15.82
CA LEU A 273 -0.77 38.83 15.43
C LEU A 273 -0.15 37.84 14.44
N GLY A 274 0.45 36.77 14.96
CA GLY A 274 0.95 35.66 14.16
C GLY A 274 -0.17 35.00 13.36
N ALA A 275 -0.40 35.48 12.14
CA ALA A 275 -1.45 35.00 11.24
C ALA A 275 -1.26 33.53 10.81
N GLU A 276 -0.15 32.88 11.17
CA GLU A 276 0.17 31.52 10.75
C GLU A 276 -0.85 30.49 11.24
N GLN A 277 -1.29 30.56 12.50
CA GLN A 277 -2.29 29.63 13.03
C GLN A 277 -3.68 29.85 12.39
N PHE A 278 -4.06 31.11 12.23
CA PHE A 278 -5.34 31.48 11.60
C PHE A 278 -5.38 31.08 10.11
N ILE A 279 -4.30 31.35 9.36
CA ILE A 279 -4.18 30.99 7.94
C ILE A 279 -4.18 29.47 7.77
N ALA A 280 -3.47 28.72 8.64
CA ALA A 280 -3.42 27.26 8.57
C ALA A 280 -4.80 26.63 8.83
N GLN A 281 -5.54 27.12 9.82
CA GLN A 281 -6.90 26.65 10.11
C GLN A 281 -7.86 26.99 8.95
N MET A 282 -7.83 28.23 8.44
CA MET A 282 -8.66 28.61 7.29
C MET A 282 -8.34 27.78 6.04
N ALA A 283 -7.06 27.48 5.79
CA ALA A 283 -6.64 26.64 4.68
C ALA A 283 -7.13 25.19 4.84
N GLN A 284 -7.10 24.63 6.05
CA GLN A 284 -7.63 23.30 6.34
C GLN A 284 -9.15 23.23 6.14
N TYR A 285 -9.90 24.22 6.61
CA TYR A 285 -11.35 24.24 6.43
C TYR A 285 -11.77 24.47 4.98
N MET A 286 -11.11 25.37 4.25
CA MET A 286 -11.32 25.55 2.80
C MET A 286 -11.00 24.28 2.01
N PHE A 287 -9.98 23.53 2.43
CA PHE A 287 -9.64 22.23 1.84
C PHE A 287 -10.70 21.17 2.12
N GLN A 288 -11.21 21.08 3.36
CA GLN A 288 -12.29 20.15 3.73
C GLN A 288 -13.61 20.46 3.01
N LEU A 289 -14.00 21.73 2.94
CA LEU A 289 -15.19 22.18 2.21
C LEU A 289 -15.09 21.89 0.71
N ARG A 290 -13.90 22.09 0.11
CA ARG A 290 -13.66 21.75 -1.29
C ARG A 290 -13.72 20.24 -1.53
N GLY A 291 -13.13 19.45 -0.64
CA GLY A 291 -13.15 17.99 -0.72
C GLY A 291 -14.56 17.38 -0.62
N LEU A 292 -15.47 18.03 0.08
CA LEU A 292 -16.87 17.61 0.19
C LEU A 292 -17.76 18.13 -0.95
N GLY A 293 -17.46 19.32 -1.49
CA GLY A 293 -18.21 19.93 -2.60
C GLY A 293 -17.93 19.32 -3.98
N ASP A 294 -16.77 18.68 -4.20
CA ASP A 294 -16.34 18.18 -5.52
C ASP A 294 -16.94 16.81 -5.92
N ASN A 295 -17.87 16.27 -5.11
CA ASN A 295 -18.57 15.00 -5.41
C ASN A 295 -19.83 15.16 -6.27
N GLN A 296 -20.05 16.33 -6.88
CA GLN A 296 -21.10 16.57 -7.87
C GLN A 296 -20.59 17.39 -9.06
N ASP A 297 -19.72 16.79 -9.88
CA ASP A 297 -19.64 17.10 -11.31
C ASP A 297 -19.35 15.78 -12.05
N GLY A 298 -20.42 15.03 -12.28
CA GLY A 298 -20.48 13.77 -13.04
C GLY A 298 -21.91 13.46 -13.44
#